data_AF-C1D6T0-F1
#
_entry.id   AF-C1D6T0-F1
#
_cell.length_a   1.000
_cell.length_b   1.000
_cell.length_c   1.000
_cell.angle_alpha   90.00
_cell.angle_beta   90.00
_cell.angle_gamma   90.00
#
_symmetry.space_group_name_H-M   'P 1'
#
loop_
_entity.id
_entity.type
_entity.pdbx_description
1 polymer ?
#
loop_
_entity_poly.entity_id
_entity_poly.type
_entity_poly.pdbx_seq_one_letter_code
_entity_poly.pdbx_strand_id
1 'polypeptide(L)' 'MNKATASLLFANHAGDIMFKIFVGRDAEGQLRADQLAALRALPARMAAATEPPCTTC' A
#
# COMPACT_ATOMS: atom_id res chain seq x y z
N MET A 1 12.53 -2.19 -18.25
CA MET A 1 11.05 -2.06 -18.25
C MET A 1 10.45 -3.36 -18.78
N ASN A 2 10.21 -4.36 -17.91
CA ASN A 2 9.44 -5.59 -18.22
C ASN A 2 9.19 -6.47 -16.97
N LYS A 3 9.33 -5.90 -15.76
CA LYS A 3 9.18 -6.63 -14.50
C LYS A 3 8.00 -6.03 -13.73
N ALA A 4 7.18 -6.89 -13.14
CA ALA A 4 6.10 -6.46 -12.26
C ALA A 4 6.63 -5.56 -11.14
N THR A 5 5.88 -4.53 -10.79
CA THR A 5 6.11 -3.62 -9.67
C THR A 5 4.84 -3.52 -8.84
N ALA A 6 5.00 -3.30 -7.55
CA ALA A 6 3.90 -3.03 -6.64
C ALA A 6 4.30 -1.88 -5.71
N SER A 7 3.36 -0.99 -5.41
CA SER A 7 3.65 0.21 -4.62
C SER A 7 2.43 0.75 -3.89
N LEU A 8 2.68 1.46 -2.79
CA LEU A 8 1.74 2.38 -2.17
C LEU A 8 2.00 3.79 -2.66
N LEU A 9 0.93 4.50 -3.00
CA LEU A 9 0.97 5.89 -3.43
C LEU A 9 0.18 6.72 -2.43
N PHE A 10 0.81 7.76 -1.90
CA PHE A 10 0.19 8.67 -0.95
C PHE A 10 -0.04 9.99 -1.64
N ALA A 11 -1.31 10.36 -1.79
CA ALA A 11 -1.72 11.59 -2.44
C ALA A 11 -1.87 12.73 -1.42
N ASN A 12 -1.59 13.96 -1.84
CA ASN A 12 -1.98 15.16 -1.11
C ASN A 12 -3.48 15.44 -1.32
N HIS A 13 -4.00 16.47 -0.65
CA HIS A 13 -5.37 16.93 -0.83
C HIS A 13 -5.71 17.38 -2.27
N ALA A 14 -4.71 17.79 -3.05
CA ALA A 14 -4.88 18.15 -4.46
C ALA A 14 -4.90 16.93 -5.41
N GLY A 15 -4.65 15.72 -4.91
CA GLY A 15 -4.56 14.49 -5.69
C GLY A 15 -3.17 14.17 -6.24
N ASP A 16 -2.16 15.02 -6.01
CA ASP A 16 -0.79 14.75 -6.42
C ASP A 16 -0.11 13.74 -5.50
N ILE A 17 0.73 12.88 -6.07
CA ILE A 17 1.44 11.87 -5.28
C ILE A 17 2.64 12.49 -4.57
N MET A 18 2.56 12.61 -3.25
CA MET A 18 3.63 13.14 -2.40
C MET A 18 4.77 12.14 -2.23
N PHE A 19 4.43 10.87 -1.96
CA PHE A 19 5.42 9.82 -1.76
C PHE A 19 4.93 8.47 -2.27
N LYS A 20 5.89 7.66 -2.72
CA LYS A 20 5.67 6.33 -3.29
C LYS A 20 6.57 5.35 -2.58
N ILE A 21 5.99 4.28 -2.06
CA ILE A 21 6.75 3.20 -1.42
C ILE A 21 6.63 1.97 -2.32
N PHE A 22 7.75 1.47 -2.82
CA PHE A 22 7.80 0.30 -3.68
C PHE A 22 8.11 -0.95 -2.86
N VAL A 23 7.50 -2.07 -3.25
CA VAL A 23 7.89 -3.39 -2.74
C VAL A 23 9.32 -3.70 -3.19
N GLY A 24 10.15 -4.09 -2.23
CA GLY A 24 11.54 -4.47 -2.47
C GLY A 24 11.66 -5.72 -3.34
N ARG A 25 12.86 -5.96 -3.84
CA ARG A 25 13.19 -7.17 -4.60
C ARG A 25 14.14 -8.08 -3.83
N ASP A 26 14.05 -9.37 -4.10
CA ASP A 26 15.01 -10.37 -3.63
C ASP A 26 16.27 -10.40 -4.52
N ALA A 27 17.17 -11.35 -4.24
CA ALA A 27 18.43 -11.50 -4.95
C ALA A 27 18.23 -11.85 -6.44
N GLU A 28 17.14 -12.55 -6.77
CA GLU A 28 16.73 -12.92 -8.12
C GLU A 28 16.02 -11.76 -8.86
N GLY A 29 15.80 -10.64 -8.15
CA GLY A 29 15.13 -9.46 -8.67
C GLY A 29 13.63 -9.67 -8.85
N GLN A 30 13.01 -10.62 -8.16
CA GLN A 30 11.56 -10.78 -8.04
C GLN A 30 11.02 -9.93 -6.90
N LEU A 31 9.72 -9.67 -6.87
CA LEU A 31 9.11 -8.94 -5.75
C LEU A 31 9.15 -9.83 -4.51
N ARG A 32 9.61 -9.24 -3.39
CA ARG A 32 9.61 -9.90 -2.09
C ARG A 32 8.21 -10.37 -1.70
N ALA A 33 8.05 -11.69 -1.57
CA ALA A 33 6.74 -12.32 -1.39
C ALA A 33 6.07 -11.91 -0.06
N ASP A 34 6.85 -11.77 1.02
CA ASP A 34 6.41 -11.30 2.34
C ASP A 34 5.80 -9.89 2.26
N GLN A 35 6.53 -8.97 1.63
CA GLN A 35 6.09 -7.59 1.45
C GLN A 35 4.88 -7.48 0.51
N LEU A 36 4.85 -8.27 -0.57
CA LEU A 36 3.74 -8.30 -1.51
C LEU A 36 2.46 -8.83 -0.86
N ALA A 37 2.55 -9.86 -0.02
CA ALA A 37 1.43 -10.39 0.74
C ALA A 37 0.90 -9.37 1.76
N ALA A 38 1.80 -8.72 2.51
CA ALA A 38 1.43 -7.67 3.46
C ALA A 38 0.74 -6.49 2.76
N LEU A 39 1.25 -6.08 1.59
CA LEU A 39 0.66 -5.01 0.78
C LEU A 39 -0.77 -5.37 0.33
N ARG A 40 -1.00 -6.59 -0.16
CA ARG A 40 -2.33 -7.05 -0.61
C ARG A 40 -3.33 -7.16 0.54
N ALA A 41 -2.88 -7.47 1.75
CA ALA A 41 -3.73 -7.54 2.93
C ALA A 41 -4.08 -6.16 3.52
N LEU A 42 -3.31 -5.12 3.19
CA LEU A 42 -3.46 -3.79 3.80
C LEU A 42 -4.86 -3.18 3.62
N PRO A 43 -5.51 -3.21 2.44
CA PRO A 43 -6.85 -2.62 2.27
C PRO A 43 -7.90 -3.26 3.19
N ALA A 44 -7.88 -4.59 3.33
CA ALA A 44 -8.79 -5.30 4.22
C ALA A 44 -8.56 -4.93 5.69
N ARG A 45 -7.30 -4.75 6.10
CA ARG A 45 -6.95 -4.30 7.45
C ARG A 45 -7.40 -2.86 7.72
N MET A 46 -7.28 -1.97 6.74
CA MET A 46 -7.73 -0.58 6.85
C MET A 46 -9.26 -0.48 6.93
N ALA A 47 -9.98 -1.30 6.17
CA ALA A 47 -11.43 -1.39 6.24
C ALA A 47 -11.91 -1.87 7.61
N ALA A 48 -11.23 -2.87 8.20
CA ALA A 48 -11.54 -3.38 9.54
C ALA A 48 -11.15 -2.41 10.68
N ALA A 49 -10.15 -1.55 10.46
CA ALA A 49 -9.66 -0.58 11.44
C ALA A 49 -10.39 0.77 11.42
N THR A 50 -11.29 0.98 10.45
CA THR A 50 -12.12 2.19 10.42
C THR A 50 -13.20 2.05 11.50
N GLU A 51 -12.92 2.57 12.69
CA GLU A 51 -13.91 2.75 13.75
C GLU A 51 -15.10 3.56 13.19
N PRO A 52 -16.36 3.20 13.51
CA PRO A 52 -17.51 3.94 12.99
C PRO A 52 -17.39 5.42 13.41
N PRO A 53 -17.74 6.38 12.53
CA PRO A 53 -17.68 7.79 12.88
C PRO A 53 -18.52 8.02 14.14
N CYS A 54 -17.91 8.59 15.18
CA CYS A 54 -18.63 9.01 16.38
C CYS A 54 -19.75 9.97 15.95
N THR A 55 -20.99 9.49 15.91
CA THR A 55 -22.15 10.23 15.40
C THR A 55 -22.91 10.90 16.55
N THR A 56 -22.28 11.07 17.71
CA THR A 56 -22.88 11.73 18.88
C THR A 56 -21.83 12.56 19.60
N CYS A 57 -21.66 13.80 19.15
CA CYS A 57 -21.05 14.90 19.88
C CYS A 57 -22.07 16.03 19.98
#